data_AF-A0A643G1P6-F1
#
_entry.id   AF-A0A643G1P6-F1
#
_cell.length_a   1.000
_cell.length_b   1.000
_cell.length_c   1.000
_cell.angle_alpha   90.00
_cell.angle_beta   90.00
_cell.angle_gamma   90.00
#
_symmetry.space_group_name_H-M   'P 1'
#
loop_
_entity.id
_entity.type
_entity.pdbx_description
1 polymer ?
#
loop_
_entity_poly.entity_id
_entity_poly.type
_entity_poly.pdbx_seq_one_letter_code
_entity_poly.pdbx_strand_id
1 'polypeptide(L)'
;MSDTIAAKTMPRVSDPGKIFISCKCGFSGHVRAEFAGKPISMGDVARVSRYGEPWMREYARLRRQGNLASEIAVMMGVTQSNLVYWDRLLKSEANALSPEERAALRSAWLAVLEEIAPQHPKEALQNSRSLYDRIFAGDRSWLQETMAAYRKKHNHPLRMMADWKARDEEYPEELVAAASRLLRMGRVRALTTTGLLKEAGISQSVLRCYARLLPNTIATLSRLTEGNVWKPLRQVAAVH
;
A
#
# COMPACT_ATOMS: atom_id res chain seq x y z
N MET A 1 13.42 28.87 -8.45
CA MET A 1 12.34 28.20 -7.70
C MET A 1 12.71 28.23 -6.22
N SER A 2 12.36 29.31 -5.51
CA SER A 2 12.54 29.41 -4.06
C SER A 2 11.20 29.85 -3.49
N ASP A 3 10.46 28.90 -2.92
CA ASP A 3 9.27 29.18 -2.12
C ASP A 3 9.26 28.24 -0.91
N THR A 4 9.26 28.86 0.26
CA THR A 4 9.35 28.25 1.58
C THR A 4 8.22 27.25 1.82
N ILE A 5 8.56 25.98 2.02
CA ILE A 5 7.59 24.90 2.29
C ILE A 5 7.18 24.98 3.76
N ALA A 6 5.94 25.39 4.04
CA ALA A 6 5.38 25.36 5.39
C ALA A 6 5.07 23.90 5.79
N ALA A 7 5.85 23.35 6.71
CA ALA A 7 5.64 22.01 7.26
C ALA A 7 4.38 21.96 8.15
N LYS A 8 3.39 21.13 7.79
CA LYS A 8 2.34 20.69 8.72
C LYS A 8 2.77 19.37 9.35
N THR A 9 3.15 19.42 10.61
CA THR A 9 3.65 18.27 11.38
C THR A 9 2.49 17.33 11.73
N MET A 10 2.44 16.16 11.10
CA MET A 10 1.75 15.01 11.67
C MET A 10 2.76 13.89 11.87
N PRO A 11 3.17 13.60 13.12
CA PRO A 11 4.02 12.45 13.42
C PRO A 11 3.28 11.17 13.00
N ARG A 12 3.85 10.39 12.08
CA ARG A 12 3.36 9.03 11.81
C ARG A 12 4.01 8.07 12.79
N VAL A 13 3.18 7.26 13.43
CA VAL A 13 3.55 6.25 14.46
C VAL A 13 4.60 5.23 13.97
N SER A 14 4.78 5.08 12.66
CA SER A 14 5.63 4.04 12.06
C SER A 14 7.11 4.40 11.84
N ASP A 15 7.53 5.65 12.04
CA ASP A 15 8.92 6.07 11.73
C ASP A 15 9.38 7.19 12.69
N PRO A 16 9.75 6.86 13.94
CA PRO A 16 10.15 7.85 14.94
C PRO A 16 11.39 8.61 14.47
N GLY A 17 11.28 9.93 14.37
CA GLY A 17 12.35 10.81 13.89
C GLY A 17 12.14 11.43 12.50
N LYS A 18 11.03 11.12 11.83
CA LYS A 18 10.63 11.79 10.58
C LYS A 18 9.32 12.54 10.74
N ILE A 19 9.21 13.68 10.08
CA ILE A 19 7.97 14.45 9.99
C ILE A 19 7.50 14.46 8.55
N PHE A 20 6.18 14.43 8.37
CA PHE A 20 5.56 14.62 7.06
C PHE A 20 5.49 16.11 6.73
N ILE A 21 5.78 16.45 5.49
CA ILE A 21 5.67 17.81 4.95
C ILE A 21 4.73 17.80 3.74
N SER A 22 4.02 18.91 3.56
CA SER A 22 3.13 19.12 2.42
C SER A 22 3.19 20.57 2.00
N CYS A 23 3.34 20.81 0.71
CA CYS A 23 3.39 22.14 0.11
C CYS A 23 2.08 22.43 -0.64
N LYS A 24 1.74 23.73 -0.74
CA LYS A 24 0.61 24.20 -1.55
C LYS A 24 0.70 23.79 -3.02
N CYS A 25 1.91 23.57 -3.55
CA CYS A 25 2.10 23.09 -4.92
C CYS A 25 1.76 21.60 -5.11
N GLY A 26 1.36 20.89 -4.05
CA GLY A 26 1.04 19.46 -4.07
C GLY A 26 2.22 18.54 -3.80
N PHE A 27 3.42 19.08 -3.60
CA PHE A 27 4.57 18.31 -3.16
C PHE A 27 4.36 17.81 -1.73
N SER A 28 4.69 16.55 -1.47
CA SER A 28 4.72 16.03 -0.10
C SER A 28 5.82 14.99 0.08
N GLY A 29 6.33 14.89 1.29
CA GLY A 29 7.48 14.05 1.60
C GLY A 29 7.68 13.87 3.09
N HIS A 30 8.76 13.18 3.42
CA HIS A 30 9.24 13.01 4.79
C HIS A 30 10.63 13.63 4.89
N VAL A 31 10.82 14.44 5.94
CA VAL A 31 12.12 14.99 6.33
C VAL A 31 12.45 14.54 7.75
N ARG A 32 13.70 14.68 8.17
CA ARG A 32 14.07 14.43 9.57
C ARG A 32 13.39 15.46 10.47
N ALA A 33 13.03 15.05 11.69
CA ALA A 33 12.33 15.90 12.64
C ALA A 33 13.09 17.20 12.99
N GLU A 34 14.42 17.19 12.88
CA GLU A 34 15.29 18.37 13.07
C GLU A 34 15.02 19.54 12.09
N PHE A 35 14.32 19.26 10.99
CA PHE A 35 13.89 20.24 9.99
C PHE A 35 12.46 20.77 10.23
N ALA A 36 11.82 20.41 11.34
CA ALA A 36 10.51 20.95 11.70
C ALA A 36 10.54 22.49 11.76
N GLY A 37 9.67 23.15 10.99
CA GLY A 37 9.55 24.61 10.97
C GLY A 37 10.71 25.36 10.34
N LYS A 38 11.68 24.66 9.73
CA LYS A 38 12.83 25.26 9.05
C LYS A 38 12.62 25.27 7.52
N PRO A 39 13.29 26.18 6.79
CA PRO A 39 13.44 26.05 5.36
C PRO A 39 14.11 24.71 5.03
N ILE A 40 13.60 24.03 4.02
CA ILE A 40 14.10 22.73 3.57
C ILE A 40 14.45 22.80 2.09
N SER A 41 15.56 22.17 1.73
CA SER A 41 15.94 21.91 0.35
C SER A 41 15.50 20.50 -0.07
N MET A 42 15.59 20.19 -1.37
CA MET A 42 15.32 18.83 -1.85
C MET A 42 16.29 17.79 -1.28
N GLY A 43 17.53 18.19 -0.93
CA GLY A 43 18.51 17.29 -0.30
C GLY A 43 18.14 16.86 1.11
N ASP A 44 17.31 17.64 1.80
CA ASP A 44 16.86 17.34 3.17
C ASP A 44 15.66 16.37 3.18
N VAL A 45 15.06 16.10 2.02
CA VAL A 45 13.91 15.21 1.86
C VAL A 45 14.37 13.76 1.84
N ALA A 46 14.22 13.08 2.98
CA ALA A 46 14.54 11.66 3.12
C ALA A 46 13.69 10.77 2.20
N ARG A 47 12.43 11.16 1.93
CA ARG A 47 11.56 10.43 1.00
C ARG A 47 10.48 11.32 0.41
N VAL A 48 10.43 11.40 -0.92
CA VAL A 48 9.30 12.03 -1.63
C VAL A 48 8.11 11.07 -1.64
N SER A 49 6.95 11.56 -1.20
CA SER A 49 5.68 10.83 -1.28
C SER A 49 4.88 11.21 -2.53
N ARG A 50 4.93 12.49 -2.92
CA ARG A 50 4.24 13.02 -4.09
C ARG A 50 4.97 14.23 -4.63
N TYR A 51 5.13 14.31 -5.94
CA TYR A 51 5.56 15.53 -6.61
C TYR A 51 4.36 16.39 -6.98
N GLY A 52 4.52 17.69 -6.84
CA GLY A 52 3.50 18.67 -7.18
C GLY A 52 3.36 18.92 -8.69
N GLU A 53 2.32 19.64 -9.07
CA GLU A 53 2.06 20.04 -10.47
C GLU A 53 3.26 20.76 -11.15
N PRO A 54 4.02 21.65 -10.49
CA PRO A 54 5.14 22.33 -11.14
C PRO A 54 6.20 21.38 -11.69
N TRP A 55 6.42 20.24 -11.03
CA TRP A 55 7.37 19.21 -11.48
C TRP A 55 6.87 18.53 -12.75
N MET A 56 5.57 18.22 -12.82
CA MET A 56 4.97 17.62 -14.01
C MET A 56 5.00 18.58 -15.20
N ARG A 57 4.76 19.88 -14.97
CA ARG A 57 4.88 20.92 -16.02
C ARG A 57 6.29 21.03 -16.56
N GLU A 58 7.29 21.00 -15.68
CA GLU A 58 8.69 21.05 -16.08
C GLU A 58 9.12 19.80 -16.85
N TYR A 59 8.69 18.62 -16.41
CA TYR A 59 8.86 17.37 -17.15
C TYR A 59 8.26 17.46 -18.56
N ALA A 60 7.00 17.91 -18.69
CA ALA A 60 6.33 18.08 -19.98
C ALA A 60 7.03 19.09 -20.89
N ARG A 61 7.61 20.16 -20.30
CA ARG A 61 8.43 21.15 -21.03
C ARG A 61 9.69 20.50 -21.60
N LEU A 62 10.44 19.76 -20.78
CA LEU A 62 11.68 19.09 -21.21
C LEU A 62 11.43 18.00 -22.25
N ARG A 63 10.33 17.25 -22.14
CA ARG A 63 9.93 16.25 -23.15
C ARG A 63 9.62 16.89 -24.50
N ARG A 64 8.94 18.04 -24.52
CA ARG A 64 8.66 18.81 -25.75
C ARG A 64 9.93 19.36 -26.41
N GLN A 65 11.00 19.53 -25.66
CA GLN A 65 12.32 19.92 -26.17
C GLN A 65 13.12 18.74 -26.75
N GLY A 66 12.55 17.53 -26.77
CA GLY A 66 13.17 16.34 -27.35
C GLY A 66 14.11 15.58 -26.42
N ASN A 67 14.26 15.99 -25.15
CA ASN A 67 15.14 15.33 -24.20
C ASN A 67 14.67 13.89 -23.90
N LEU A 68 15.63 12.98 -23.75
CA LEU A 68 15.37 11.60 -23.37
C LEU A 68 14.97 11.54 -21.90
N ALA A 69 14.13 10.56 -21.54
CA ALA A 69 13.68 10.41 -20.15
C ALA A 69 14.85 10.21 -19.18
N SER A 70 15.91 9.51 -19.59
CA SER A 70 17.14 9.35 -18.80
C SER A 70 17.83 10.68 -18.48
N GLU A 71 17.91 11.58 -19.46
CA GLU A 71 18.53 12.90 -19.29
C GLU A 71 17.68 13.78 -18.38
N ILE A 72 16.36 13.76 -18.57
CA ILE A 72 15.42 14.51 -17.74
C ILE A 72 15.48 14.04 -16.29
N ALA A 73 15.65 12.74 -16.05
CA ALA A 73 15.77 12.18 -14.71
C ALA A 73 16.97 12.79 -13.96
N VAL A 74 18.10 12.91 -14.64
CA VAL A 74 19.32 13.55 -14.12
C VAL A 74 19.09 15.04 -13.90
N MET A 75 18.56 15.76 -14.90
CA MET A 75 18.31 17.20 -14.81
C MET A 75 17.37 17.58 -13.66
N MET A 76 16.35 16.76 -13.40
CA MET A 76 15.36 17.00 -12.36
C MET A 76 15.74 16.36 -11.01
N GLY A 77 16.80 15.55 -10.95
CA GLY A 77 17.17 14.82 -9.74
C GLY A 77 16.11 13.81 -9.29
N VAL A 78 15.43 13.14 -10.22
CA VAL A 78 14.38 12.15 -9.93
C VAL A 78 14.70 10.80 -10.56
N THR A 79 14.08 9.73 -10.07
CA THR A 79 14.25 8.40 -10.66
C THR A 79 13.47 8.26 -11.97
N GLN A 80 13.94 7.40 -12.88
CA GLN A 80 13.23 7.08 -14.13
C GLN A 80 11.81 6.56 -13.87
N SER A 81 11.60 5.80 -12.78
CA SER A 81 10.28 5.30 -12.39
C SER A 81 9.26 6.42 -12.16
N ASN A 82 9.70 7.56 -11.61
CA ASN A 82 8.82 8.73 -11.44
C ASN A 82 8.43 9.32 -12.80
N LEU A 83 9.36 9.34 -13.75
CA LEU A 83 9.09 9.84 -15.10
C LEU A 83 8.11 8.94 -15.86
N VAL A 84 8.27 7.61 -15.75
CA VAL A 84 7.30 6.65 -16.33
C VAL A 84 5.90 6.89 -15.76
N TYR A 85 5.80 7.18 -14.46
CA TYR A 85 4.54 7.53 -13.83
C TYR A 85 3.96 8.85 -14.39
N TRP A 86 4.78 9.89 -14.55
CA TRP A 86 4.35 11.17 -15.13
C TRP A 86 3.96 11.05 -16.61
N ASP A 87 4.66 10.23 -17.39
CA ASP A 87 4.31 9.96 -18.78
C ASP A 87 2.92 9.35 -18.89
N ARG A 88 2.55 8.45 -17.96
CA ARG A 88 1.20 7.89 -17.89
C ARG A 88 0.16 8.95 -17.54
N LEU A 89 0.48 9.84 -16.60
CA LEU A 89 -0.42 10.94 -16.22
C LEU A 89 -0.64 11.93 -17.38
N LEU A 90 0.43 12.37 -18.04
CA LEU A 90 0.33 13.28 -19.18
C LEU A 90 -0.42 12.64 -20.35
N LYS A 91 -0.21 11.34 -20.60
CA LYS A 91 -0.99 10.60 -21.61
C LYS A 91 -2.46 10.46 -21.20
N SER A 92 -2.77 10.29 -19.92
CA SER A 92 -4.16 10.26 -19.46
C SER A 92 -4.84 11.63 -19.53
N GLU A 93 -4.11 12.72 -19.30
CA GLU A 93 -4.63 14.09 -19.48
C GLU A 93 -4.82 14.44 -20.96
N ALA A 94 -3.90 14.01 -21.83
CA ALA A 94 -4.03 14.16 -23.28
C ALA A 94 -5.19 13.32 -23.85
N ASN A 95 -5.47 12.17 -23.23
CA ASN A 95 -6.62 11.32 -23.52
C ASN A 95 -7.80 11.62 -22.59
N ALA A 96 -7.97 12.88 -22.17
CA ALA A 96 -9.10 13.28 -21.34
C ALA A 96 -10.41 12.87 -22.02
N LEU A 97 -11.09 11.90 -21.43
CA LEU A 97 -12.35 11.37 -21.92
C LEU A 97 -13.36 12.50 -22.13
N SER A 98 -14.08 12.45 -23.25
CA SER A 98 -15.19 13.37 -23.47
C SER A 98 -16.24 13.21 -22.35
N PRO A 99 -17.09 14.23 -22.09
CA PRO A 99 -18.19 14.09 -21.14
C PRO A 99 -19.09 12.88 -21.44
N GLU A 100 -19.36 12.61 -22.71
CA GLU A 100 -20.17 11.49 -23.19
C GLU A 100 -19.49 10.14 -22.93
N GLU A 101 -18.19 10.04 -23.23
CA GLU A 101 -17.41 8.84 -22.95
C GLU A 101 -17.34 8.56 -21.44
N ARG A 102 -17.16 9.60 -20.62
CA ARG A 102 -17.22 9.46 -19.16
C ARG A 102 -18.58 8.95 -18.70
N ALA A 103 -19.68 9.54 -19.19
CA ALA A 103 -21.02 9.11 -18.83
C ALA A 103 -21.26 7.63 -19.22
N ALA A 104 -20.84 7.23 -20.42
CA ALA A 104 -20.96 5.85 -20.89
C ALA A 104 -20.15 4.87 -20.03
N LEU A 105 -18.89 5.20 -19.71
CA LEU A 105 -18.05 4.35 -18.86
C LEU A 105 -18.59 4.25 -17.42
N ARG A 106 -19.08 5.36 -16.86
CA ARG A 106 -19.73 5.38 -15.54
C ARG A 106 -20.96 4.48 -15.51
N SER A 107 -21.83 4.61 -16.51
CA SER A 107 -23.04 3.78 -16.63
C SER A 107 -22.69 2.29 -16.76
N ALA A 108 -21.73 1.94 -17.63
CA ALA A 108 -21.27 0.56 -17.78
C ALA A 108 -20.70 -0.01 -16.48
N TRP A 109 -19.94 0.79 -15.72
CA TRP A 109 -19.38 0.34 -14.44
C TRP A 109 -20.44 0.12 -13.36
N LEU A 110 -21.46 0.99 -13.31
CA LEU A 110 -22.58 0.80 -12.38
C LEU A 110 -23.36 -0.47 -12.71
N ALA A 111 -23.60 -0.77 -13.99
CA ALA A 111 -24.24 -2.01 -14.41
C ALA A 111 -23.45 -3.26 -13.95
N VAL A 112 -22.12 -3.24 -14.09
CA VAL A 112 -21.25 -4.32 -13.57
C VAL A 112 -21.40 -4.47 -12.06
N LEU A 113 -21.43 -3.36 -11.31
CA LEU A 113 -21.59 -3.39 -9.86
C LEU A 113 -22.96 -3.93 -9.44
N GLU A 114 -24.02 -3.62 -10.19
CA GLU A 114 -25.37 -4.15 -9.97
C GLU A 114 -25.43 -5.66 -10.25
N GLU A 115 -24.82 -6.13 -11.35
CA GLU A 115 -24.78 -7.55 -11.71
C GLU A 115 -24.05 -8.39 -10.66
N ILE A 116 -22.92 -7.90 -10.13
CA ILE A 116 -22.17 -8.62 -9.11
C ILE A 116 -22.76 -8.45 -7.70
N ALA A 117 -23.73 -7.55 -7.48
CA ALA A 117 -24.25 -7.33 -6.14
C ALA A 117 -24.92 -8.59 -5.57
N PRO A 118 -24.71 -8.93 -4.28
CA PRO A 118 -23.96 -8.21 -3.25
C PRO A 118 -22.50 -8.69 -3.07
N GLN A 119 -21.90 -9.33 -4.08
CA GLN A 119 -20.56 -9.93 -3.99
C GLN A 119 -19.46 -8.88 -3.77
N HIS A 120 -18.26 -9.36 -3.44
CA HIS A 120 -17.14 -8.47 -3.14
C HIS A 120 -16.70 -7.69 -4.40
N PRO A 121 -16.35 -6.38 -4.31
CA PRO A 121 -15.97 -5.56 -5.48
C PRO A 121 -14.74 -6.06 -6.27
N LYS A 122 -14.03 -7.04 -5.73
CA LYS A 122 -12.92 -7.71 -6.40
C LYS A 122 -13.40 -8.54 -7.61
N GLU A 123 -14.61 -9.07 -7.55
CA GLU A 123 -15.23 -9.79 -8.66
C GLU A 123 -15.43 -8.86 -9.87
N ALA A 124 -15.97 -7.65 -9.65
CA ALA A 124 -16.09 -6.62 -10.70
C ALA A 124 -14.73 -6.23 -11.32
N LEU A 125 -13.67 -6.19 -10.51
CA LEU A 125 -12.30 -5.93 -10.97
C LEU A 125 -11.73 -7.08 -11.82
N GLN A 126 -12.13 -8.32 -11.54
CA GLN A 126 -11.69 -9.50 -12.30
C GLN A 126 -12.46 -9.60 -13.62
N ASN A 127 -13.77 -9.38 -13.60
CA ASN A 127 -14.64 -9.52 -14.77
C ASN A 127 -14.50 -8.35 -15.75
N SER A 128 -14.26 -7.14 -15.24
CA SER A 128 -14.30 -5.90 -16.04
C SER A 128 -13.05 -5.06 -15.88
N ARG A 129 -11.87 -5.72 -15.93
CA ARG A 129 -10.58 -5.06 -15.65
C ARG A 129 -10.26 -3.89 -16.58
N SER A 130 -10.51 -4.05 -17.89
CA SER A 130 -10.25 -3.02 -18.89
C SER A 130 -11.11 -1.77 -18.67
N LEU A 131 -12.38 -1.96 -18.30
CA LEU A 131 -13.30 -0.87 -17.96
C LEU A 131 -12.82 -0.11 -16.71
N TYR A 132 -12.42 -0.85 -15.67
CA TYR A 132 -11.83 -0.25 -14.46
C TYR A 132 -10.60 0.60 -14.79
N ASP A 133 -9.66 0.07 -15.57
CA ASP A 133 -8.41 0.76 -15.89
C ASP A 133 -8.67 2.03 -16.73
N ARG A 134 -9.65 2.00 -17.66
CA ARG A 134 -10.07 3.20 -18.43
C ARG A 134 -10.66 4.29 -17.54
N ILE A 135 -11.55 3.93 -16.61
CA ILE A 135 -12.15 4.90 -15.68
C ILE A 135 -11.08 5.41 -14.70
N PHE A 136 -10.19 4.54 -14.22
CA PHE A 136 -9.11 4.96 -13.32
C PHE A 136 -8.16 5.96 -13.98
N ALA A 137 -7.94 5.86 -15.29
CA ALA A 137 -7.12 6.79 -16.04
C ALA A 137 -7.78 8.17 -16.23
N GLY A 138 -9.09 8.23 -16.53
CA GLY A 138 -9.76 9.48 -16.89
C GLY A 138 -10.72 10.07 -15.84
N ASP A 139 -11.09 9.31 -14.80
CA ASP A 139 -12.13 9.69 -13.83
C ASP A 139 -11.94 9.01 -12.46
N ARG A 140 -10.71 9.11 -11.97
CA ARG A 140 -10.26 8.40 -10.76
C ARG A 140 -11.05 8.76 -9.50
N SER A 141 -11.36 10.03 -9.29
CA SER A 141 -12.07 10.49 -8.08
C SER A 141 -13.46 9.87 -7.99
N TRP A 142 -14.21 9.93 -9.10
CA TRP A 142 -15.52 9.31 -9.20
C TRP A 142 -15.46 7.80 -8.92
N LEU A 143 -14.47 7.09 -9.50
CA LEU A 143 -14.32 5.65 -9.26
C LEU A 143 -14.04 5.32 -7.79
N GLN A 144 -13.20 6.13 -7.12
CA GLN A 144 -12.90 5.95 -5.69
C GLN A 144 -14.14 6.16 -4.82
N GLU A 145 -14.92 7.19 -5.09
CA GLU A 145 -16.16 7.51 -4.37
C GLU A 145 -17.22 6.43 -4.58
N THR A 146 -17.45 6.02 -5.83
CA THR A 146 -18.40 4.95 -6.20
C THR A 146 -18.04 3.63 -5.52
N MET A 147 -16.76 3.24 -5.53
CA MET A 147 -16.31 2.01 -4.87
C MET A 147 -16.44 2.08 -3.34
N ALA A 148 -16.24 3.25 -2.74
CA ALA A 148 -16.48 3.44 -1.31
C ALA A 148 -17.98 3.34 -0.96
N ALA A 149 -18.85 3.95 -1.77
CA ALA A 149 -20.30 3.88 -1.60
C ALA A 149 -20.82 2.45 -1.75
N TYR A 150 -20.38 1.71 -2.76
CA TYR A 150 -20.75 0.31 -2.96
C TYR A 150 -20.35 -0.56 -1.76
N ARG A 151 -19.11 -0.41 -1.29
CA ARG A 151 -18.61 -1.12 -0.10
C ARG A 151 -19.46 -0.85 1.13
N LYS A 152 -19.83 0.42 1.35
CA LYS A 152 -20.71 0.81 2.47
C LYS A 152 -22.11 0.20 2.32
N LYS A 153 -22.68 0.23 1.11
CA LYS A 153 -24.03 -0.30 0.81
C LYS A 153 -24.13 -1.81 1.07
N HIS A 154 -23.10 -2.57 0.68
CA HIS A 154 -23.09 -4.03 0.78
C HIS A 154 -22.25 -4.57 1.95
N ASN A 155 -21.91 -3.70 2.91
CA ASN A 155 -21.15 -4.04 4.11
C ASN A 155 -19.83 -4.79 3.83
N HIS A 156 -19.11 -4.39 2.78
CA HIS A 156 -17.76 -4.90 2.47
C HIS A 156 -16.72 -4.01 3.16
N PRO A 157 -16.18 -4.39 4.32
CA PRO A 157 -15.24 -3.55 5.04
C PRO A 157 -13.92 -3.41 4.23
N LEU A 158 -13.36 -2.19 4.18
CA LEU A 158 -12.13 -1.85 3.42
C LEU A 158 -10.93 -2.75 3.77
N ARG A 159 -10.96 -3.27 4.97
CA ARG A 159 -10.31 -4.49 5.44
C ARG A 159 -11.37 -5.09 6.35
N MET A 160 -11.74 -6.36 6.24
CA MET A 160 -12.19 -7.04 7.45
C MET A 160 -11.05 -6.81 8.45
N MET A 161 -11.24 -5.89 9.39
CA MET A 161 -10.37 -5.81 10.55
C MET A 161 -10.62 -7.15 11.20
N ALA A 162 -9.74 -8.11 10.90
CA ALA A 162 -9.72 -9.35 11.62
C ALA A 162 -9.70 -8.96 13.09
N ASP A 163 -10.62 -9.54 13.87
CA ASP A 163 -10.56 -9.40 15.31
C ASP A 163 -9.29 -10.12 15.77
N TRP A 164 -8.19 -9.36 15.83
CA TRP A 164 -6.89 -9.89 16.17
C TRP A 164 -6.85 -10.39 17.60
N LYS A 165 -7.74 -9.85 18.47
CA LYS A 165 -7.86 -10.33 19.84
C LYS A 165 -8.49 -11.72 19.84
N ALA A 166 -9.63 -11.90 19.16
CA ALA A 166 -10.27 -13.22 19.04
C ALA A 166 -9.32 -14.24 18.40
N ARG A 167 -8.56 -13.84 17.37
CA ARG A 167 -7.55 -14.71 16.74
C ARG A 167 -6.38 -15.04 17.65
N ASP A 168 -5.94 -14.12 18.51
CA ASP A 168 -4.88 -14.40 19.48
C ASP A 168 -5.35 -15.28 20.65
N GLU A 169 -6.67 -15.43 20.83
CA GLU A 169 -7.26 -16.41 21.73
C GLU A 169 -7.39 -17.79 21.06
N GLU A 170 -7.78 -17.83 19.77
CA GLU A 170 -7.98 -19.07 18.99
C GLU A 170 -6.66 -19.75 18.56
N TYR A 171 -5.72 -18.98 18.01
CA TYR A 171 -4.49 -19.53 17.42
C TYR A 171 -3.60 -20.33 18.39
N PRO A 172 -3.45 -19.97 19.68
CA PRO A 172 -2.75 -20.81 20.64
C PRO A 172 -3.30 -22.24 20.73
N GLU A 173 -4.62 -22.41 20.70
CA GLU A 173 -5.27 -23.72 20.78
C GLU A 173 -4.97 -24.55 19.53
N GLU A 174 -5.11 -23.94 18.35
CA GLU A 174 -4.79 -24.57 17.07
C GLU A 174 -3.32 -24.99 16.98
N LEU A 175 -2.40 -24.18 17.52
CA LEU A 175 -0.98 -24.50 17.55
C LEU A 175 -0.65 -25.67 18.49
N VAL A 176 -1.32 -25.77 19.64
CA VAL A 176 -1.18 -26.91 20.55
C VAL A 176 -1.73 -28.19 19.93
N ALA A 177 -2.87 -28.10 19.25
CA ALA A 177 -3.45 -29.21 18.50
C ALA A 177 -2.52 -29.66 17.36
N ALA A 178 -1.97 -28.71 16.60
CA ALA A 178 -0.99 -28.96 15.54
C ALA A 178 0.28 -29.63 16.06
N ALA A 179 0.83 -29.16 17.18
CA ALA A 179 1.99 -29.78 17.82
C ALA A 179 1.71 -31.25 18.17
N SER A 180 0.54 -31.51 18.76
CA SER A 180 0.11 -32.87 19.13
C SER A 180 -0.02 -33.78 17.90
N ARG A 181 -0.55 -33.27 16.78
CA ARG A 181 -0.63 -34.01 15.51
C ARG A 181 0.76 -34.35 14.96
N LEU A 182 1.66 -33.38 14.91
CA LEU A 182 3.02 -33.56 14.40
C LEU A 182 3.83 -34.56 15.23
N LEU A 183 3.73 -34.50 16.56
CA LEU A 183 4.41 -35.42 17.46
C LEU A 183 3.86 -36.85 17.31
N ARG A 184 2.54 -37.02 17.20
CA ARG A 184 1.90 -38.34 17.02
C ARG A 184 2.30 -39.02 15.72
N MET A 185 2.53 -38.24 14.65
CA MET A 185 3.00 -38.77 13.38
C MET A 185 4.44 -39.31 13.43
N GLY A 186 5.22 -39.02 14.48
CA GLY A 186 6.59 -39.50 14.65
C GLY A 186 7.58 -39.01 13.59
N ARG A 187 7.16 -38.07 12.72
CA ARG A 187 7.94 -37.61 11.55
C ARG A 187 8.89 -36.46 11.86
N VAL A 188 8.87 -35.91 13.07
CA VAL A 188 9.62 -34.68 13.39
C VAL A 188 10.36 -34.84 14.71
N ARG A 189 11.69 -34.71 14.65
CA ARG A 189 12.57 -34.74 15.83
C ARG A 189 12.48 -33.46 16.67
N ALA A 190 12.10 -32.34 16.04
CA ALA A 190 11.91 -31.05 16.70
C ALA A 190 10.81 -30.26 15.99
N LEU A 191 9.92 -29.61 16.76
CA LEU A 191 8.87 -28.77 16.20
C LEU A 191 9.47 -27.46 15.69
N THR A 192 9.17 -27.11 14.44
CA THR A 192 9.58 -25.83 13.85
C THR A 192 8.38 -24.90 13.74
N THR A 193 8.61 -23.59 13.84
CA THR A 193 7.54 -22.58 13.70
C THR A 193 6.80 -22.72 12.37
N THR A 194 7.53 -22.94 11.27
CA THR A 194 6.94 -23.14 9.94
C THR A 194 6.08 -24.41 9.88
N GLY A 195 6.53 -25.51 10.49
CA GLY A 195 5.77 -26.76 10.54
C GLY A 195 4.48 -26.61 11.32
N LEU A 196 4.54 -25.98 12.50
CA LEU A 196 3.39 -25.72 13.35
C LEU A 196 2.35 -24.82 12.67
N LEU A 197 2.79 -23.72 12.06
CA LEU A 197 1.90 -22.80 11.35
C LEU A 197 1.20 -23.47 10.18
N LYS A 198 1.94 -24.26 9.39
CA LYS A 198 1.37 -24.99 8.26
C LYS A 198 0.33 -26.01 8.73
N GLU A 199 0.64 -26.76 9.78
CA GLU A 199 -0.25 -27.79 10.34
C GLU A 199 -1.48 -27.17 11.02
N ALA A 200 -1.36 -25.97 11.59
CA ALA A 200 -2.46 -25.20 12.18
C ALA A 200 -3.27 -24.41 11.13
N GLY A 201 -2.89 -24.43 9.84
CA GLY A 201 -3.57 -23.65 8.79
C GLY A 201 -3.34 -22.13 8.90
N ILE A 202 -2.37 -21.69 9.69
CA ILE A 202 -2.08 -20.27 9.92
C ILE A 202 -1.02 -19.81 8.91
N SER A 203 -1.34 -18.80 8.09
CA SER A 203 -0.38 -18.26 7.13
C SER A 203 0.80 -17.59 7.83
N GLN A 204 2.03 -17.88 7.39
CA GLN A 204 3.26 -17.23 7.87
C GLN A 204 3.23 -15.69 7.68
N SER A 205 2.49 -15.20 6.68
CA SER A 205 2.31 -13.75 6.47
C SER A 205 1.57 -13.08 7.62
N VAL A 206 0.71 -13.81 8.34
CA VAL A 206 -0.03 -13.31 9.49
C VAL A 206 0.93 -12.92 10.61
N LEU A 207 1.84 -13.81 11.00
CA LEU A 207 2.85 -13.46 12.00
C LEU A 207 3.76 -12.34 11.53
N ARG A 208 4.22 -12.37 10.27
CA ARG A 208 5.12 -11.33 9.75
C ARG A 208 4.51 -9.93 9.83
N CYS A 209 3.21 -9.81 9.52
CA CYS A 209 2.52 -8.53 9.46
C CYS A 209 1.90 -8.12 10.80
N TYR A 210 1.52 -9.08 11.65
CA TYR A 210 0.66 -8.84 12.81
C TYR A 210 1.19 -9.45 14.11
N ALA A 211 2.45 -9.89 14.20
CA ALA A 211 3.02 -10.47 15.43
C ALA A 211 2.82 -9.59 16.68
N ARG A 212 2.86 -8.25 16.54
CA ARG A 212 2.62 -7.33 17.66
C ARG A 212 1.20 -7.38 18.23
N LEU A 213 0.24 -7.87 17.44
CA LEU A 213 -1.17 -8.02 17.80
C LEU A 213 -1.50 -9.44 18.25
N LEU A 214 -0.51 -10.34 18.25
CA LEU A 214 -0.68 -11.76 18.55
C LEU A 214 0.28 -12.25 19.68
N PRO A 215 0.33 -11.57 20.84
CA PRO A 215 1.27 -11.92 21.91
C PRO A 215 1.13 -13.36 22.42
N ASN A 216 -0.10 -13.87 22.58
CA ASN A 216 -0.33 -15.23 23.11
C ASN A 216 0.08 -16.29 22.09
N THR A 217 -0.18 -16.04 20.81
CA THR A 217 0.24 -16.89 19.70
C THR A 217 1.77 -16.99 19.64
N ILE A 218 2.47 -15.85 19.76
CA ILE A 218 3.94 -15.80 19.74
C ILE A 218 4.54 -16.51 20.97
N ALA A 219 3.95 -16.31 22.16
CA ALA A 219 4.36 -17.00 23.37
C ALA A 219 4.20 -18.52 23.23
N THR A 220 3.07 -18.98 22.68
CA THR A 220 2.79 -20.39 22.45
C THR A 220 3.75 -21.02 21.44
N LEU A 221 4.04 -20.34 20.32
CA LEU A 221 5.05 -20.79 19.36
C LEU A 221 6.43 -20.92 19.99
N SER A 222 6.84 -19.94 20.80
CA SER A 222 8.14 -19.95 21.46
C SER A 222 8.23 -21.12 22.47
N ARG A 223 7.14 -21.38 23.20
CA ARG A 223 7.03 -22.52 24.13
C ARG A 223 7.12 -23.87 23.40
N LEU A 224 6.39 -24.03 22.28
CA LEU A 224 6.31 -25.30 21.54
C LEU A 224 7.57 -25.61 20.72
N THR A 225 8.41 -24.61 20.45
CA THR A 225 9.65 -24.75 19.67
C THR A 225 10.91 -24.67 20.54
N GLU A 226 10.77 -24.98 21.84
CA GLU A 226 11.86 -25.04 22.83
C GLU A 226 12.67 -23.74 22.94
N GLY A 227 12.01 -22.58 22.85
CA GLY A 227 12.68 -21.29 22.99
C GLY A 227 13.44 -20.83 21.75
N ASN A 228 13.27 -21.49 20.60
CA ASN A 228 13.62 -20.89 19.31
C ASN A 228 12.70 -19.69 19.07
N VAL A 229 13.12 -18.53 19.59
CA VAL A 229 12.40 -17.28 19.43
C VAL A 229 12.15 -17.07 17.95
N TRP A 230 10.87 -17.00 17.57
CA TRP A 230 10.51 -16.57 16.23
C TRP A 230 11.09 -15.18 16.03
N LYS A 231 12.20 -15.11 15.28
CA LYS A 231 12.74 -13.86 14.80
C LYS A 231 12.01 -13.59 13.48
N PRO A 232 11.26 -12.48 13.35
CA PRO A 232 10.84 -12.07 12.02
C PRO A 232 12.11 -12.02 11.18
N LEU A 233 12.15 -12.81 10.10
CA LEU A 233 13.20 -12.66 9.08
C LEU A 233 13.30 -11.16 8.84
N ARG A 234 14.51 -10.61 9.03
CA ARG A 234 14.83 -9.18 8.87
C ARG A 234 13.88 -8.66 7.80
N GLN A 235 13.04 -7.68 8.16
CA GLN A 235 12.49 -6.82 7.12
C GLN A 235 13.71 -6.48 6.28
N VAL A 236 13.75 -6.98 5.04
CA VAL A 236 14.75 -6.55 4.09
C VAL A 236 14.53 -5.05 4.10
N ALA A 237 15.47 -4.35 4.76
CA ALA A 237 15.55 -2.91 4.68
C ALA A 237 15.45 -2.66 3.18
N ALA A 238 14.39 -1.95 2.77
CA ALA A 238 14.17 -1.64 1.38
C ALA A 238 15.51 -1.14 0.84
N VAL A 239 16.12 -1.96 0.01
CA VAL A 239 17.40 -1.67 -0.63
C VAL A 239 17.10 -0.52 -1.58
N HIS A 240 17.64 0.63 -1.21
CA HIS A 240 17.82 1.89 -1.95
C HIS A 240 16.57 2.58 -2.53
#